data_AF-A0A8X7YH57-F1
#
_entry.id   AF-A0A8X7YH57-F1
#
_cell.length_a   1.000
_cell.length_b   1.000
_cell.length_c   1.000
_cell.angle_alpha   90.00
_cell.angle_beta   90.00
_cell.angle_gamma   90.00
#
_symmetry.space_group_name_H-M   'P 1'
#
loop_
_entity.id
_entity.type
_entity.pdbx_description
1 polymer ?
#
loop_
_entity_poly.entity_id
_entity_poly.type
_entity_poly.pdbx_seq_one_letter_code
_entity_poly.pdbx_strand_id
1 'polypeptide(L)'
;MQGYCPSRSAVTKFRAEAIYVEFMKQWNVGVYFSLRFQEIAGALDSALATTSLIPVHNSPSGNGSSQDLTLKQSVTLLESLRSCWREDFLILSCSDKFLRLTLQLLSRFSNWLSSGLAARKMGNTGSNAGYEWAASAVPNDFLYIIHDINCLSTEVCGDYLEHVLQLLSSCSADVLDLVKQSILQGGKSLNDLTPLAINAITDALVDEAVKCFEHLVTKIVAQGLKDVKAIATTFRMTNKPIPSRHSLYVSGLLSPLKKDFLDMEKHNPYLTRETIKELRYGAATEITGRYYDMVVEIVSVARKTESSLQRLKKGAQRRAGVSSDVSDPSVSDTDKLCMQYFLDIQEYGRNLSTLGVDAKEIPAYRSLWQCVAPQERQNVIDL
;
A
#
# COMPACT_ATOMS: atom_id res chain seq x y z
N MET A 1 52.38 -14.12 -0.15
CA MET A 1 53.10 -15.38 0.16
C MET A 1 52.40 -16.60 -0.42
N GLN A 2 51.12 -16.90 -0.09
CA GLN A 2 50.43 -18.05 -0.70
C GLN A 2 50.24 -17.96 -2.22
N GLY A 3 50.07 -16.75 -2.78
CA GLY A 3 50.01 -16.54 -4.24
C GLY A 3 51.32 -16.83 -4.99
N TYR A 4 52.42 -17.05 -4.27
CA TYR A 4 53.71 -17.48 -4.86
C TYR A 4 53.89 -19.01 -4.80
N CYS A 5 52.94 -19.76 -4.21
CA CYS A 5 53.01 -21.21 -4.18
C CYS A 5 52.59 -21.78 -5.55
N PRO A 6 53.40 -22.65 -6.18
CA PRO A 6 53.18 -23.11 -7.55
C PRO A 6 52.06 -24.16 -7.68
N SER A 7 51.54 -24.71 -6.57
CA SER A 7 50.50 -25.73 -6.60
C SER A 7 49.66 -25.74 -5.33
N ARG A 8 48.44 -26.31 -5.40
CA ARG A 8 47.57 -26.50 -4.22
C ARG A 8 48.26 -27.32 -3.12
N SER A 9 49.05 -28.33 -3.48
CA SER A 9 49.83 -29.13 -2.53
C SER A 9 50.90 -28.29 -1.79
N ALA A 10 51.58 -27.38 -2.50
CA ALA A 10 52.55 -26.46 -1.90
C ALA A 10 51.87 -25.47 -0.94
N VAL A 11 50.66 -25.00 -1.26
CA VAL A 11 49.86 -24.18 -0.34
C VAL A 11 49.50 -24.97 0.92
N THR A 12 49.07 -26.23 0.79
CA THR A 12 48.75 -27.07 1.96
C THR A 12 49.95 -27.31 2.85
N LYS A 13 51.13 -27.57 2.27
CA LYS A 13 52.38 -27.70 3.03
C LYS A 13 52.75 -26.40 3.75
N PHE A 14 52.69 -25.26 3.05
CA PHE A 14 52.93 -23.95 3.64
C PHE A 14 51.97 -23.64 4.79
N ARG A 15 50.69 -24.02 4.68
CA ARG A 15 49.70 -23.86 5.75
C ARG A 15 49.94 -24.76 6.97
N ALA A 16 50.66 -25.88 6.79
CA ALA A 16 51.00 -26.80 7.85
C ALA A 16 52.30 -26.43 8.59
N GLU A 17 53.10 -25.51 8.04
CA GLU A 17 54.33 -25.03 8.68
C GLU A 17 54.04 -24.35 10.03
N ALA A 18 54.87 -24.65 11.04
CA ALA A 18 54.70 -24.12 12.38
C ALA A 18 54.69 -22.58 12.43
N ILE A 19 55.50 -21.94 11.57
CA ILE A 19 55.56 -20.48 11.43
C ILE A 19 54.23 -19.91 10.91
N TYR A 20 53.61 -20.59 9.95
CA TYR A 20 52.32 -20.16 9.42
C TYR A 20 51.22 -20.33 10.48
N VAL A 21 51.20 -21.44 11.20
CA VAL A 21 50.24 -21.69 12.27
C VAL A 21 50.40 -20.65 13.38
N GLU A 22 51.63 -20.36 13.81
CA GLU A 22 51.91 -19.36 14.84
C GLU A 22 51.55 -17.95 14.37
N PHE A 23 51.83 -17.62 13.11
CA PHE A 23 51.37 -16.37 12.49
C PHE A 23 49.85 -16.27 12.49
N MET A 24 49.13 -17.33 12.08
CA MET A 24 47.67 -17.34 12.06
C MET A 24 47.05 -17.24 13.45
N LYS A 25 47.71 -17.71 14.52
CA LYS A 25 47.24 -17.51 15.90
C LYS A 25 47.21 -16.03 16.32
N GLN A 26 48.06 -15.19 15.72
CA GLN A 26 48.05 -13.75 15.96
C GLN A 26 46.78 -13.09 15.36
N TRP A 27 46.11 -13.76 14.41
CA TRP A 27 44.88 -13.29 13.79
C TRP A 27 43.67 -13.98 14.42
N ASN A 28 43.03 -13.33 15.37
CA ASN A 28 41.77 -13.83 15.92
C ASN A 28 40.61 -13.55 14.94
N VAL A 29 40.47 -14.43 13.93
CA VAL A 29 39.44 -14.33 12.89
C VAL A 29 38.03 -14.37 13.48
N GLY A 30 37.85 -15.04 14.63
CA GLY A 30 36.60 -15.02 15.38
C GLY A 30 36.24 -13.62 15.89
N VAL A 31 37.18 -12.96 16.58
CA VAL A 31 37.01 -11.57 17.05
C VAL A 31 36.83 -10.61 15.90
N TYR A 32 37.60 -10.78 14.81
CA TYR A 32 37.42 -10.00 13.59
C TYR A 32 35.98 -10.09 13.08
N PHE A 33 35.45 -11.30 12.90
CA PHE A 33 34.08 -11.48 12.45
C PHE A 33 33.08 -10.89 13.44
N SER A 34 33.28 -11.05 14.75
CA SER A 34 32.38 -10.45 15.76
C SER A 34 32.33 -8.93 15.66
N LEU A 35 33.46 -8.26 15.46
CA LEU A 35 33.52 -6.81 15.25
C LEU A 35 32.79 -6.41 13.96
N ARG A 36 33.04 -7.12 12.85
CA ARG A 36 32.35 -6.88 11.57
C ARG A 36 30.84 -7.13 11.65
N PHE A 37 30.44 -8.18 12.35
CA PHE A 37 29.04 -8.48 12.59
C PHE A 37 28.37 -7.32 13.34
N GLN A 38 28.98 -6.84 14.42
CA GLN A 38 28.43 -5.74 15.21
C GLN A 38 28.36 -4.44 14.41
N GLU A 39 29.38 -4.14 13.60
CA GLU A 39 29.40 -2.97 12.72
C GLU A 39 28.28 -3.04 11.67
N ILE A 40 28.20 -4.15 10.92
CA ILE A 40 27.28 -4.31 9.79
C ILE A 40 25.82 -4.48 10.26
N ALA A 41 25.59 -5.38 11.21
CA ALA A 41 24.25 -5.62 11.75
C ALA A 41 23.77 -4.42 12.58
N GLY A 42 24.66 -3.84 13.40
CA GLY A 42 24.33 -2.68 14.22
C GLY A 42 23.98 -1.43 13.40
N ALA A 43 24.62 -1.24 12.24
CA ALA A 43 24.24 -0.17 11.30
C ALA A 43 22.80 -0.35 10.79
N LEU A 44 22.43 -1.57 10.38
CA LEU A 44 21.06 -1.86 9.94
C LEU A 44 20.07 -1.71 11.11
N ASP A 45 20.36 -2.33 12.27
CA ASP A 45 19.48 -2.27 13.43
C ASP A 45 19.22 -0.82 13.88
N SER A 46 20.25 0.04 13.81
CA SER A 46 20.10 1.48 14.10
C SER A 46 19.21 2.19 13.09
N ALA A 47 19.34 1.87 11.80
CA ALA A 47 18.47 2.44 10.76
C ALA A 47 17.00 1.98 10.93
N LEU A 48 16.78 0.71 11.24
CA LEU A 48 15.44 0.13 11.44
C LEU A 48 14.77 0.60 12.73
N ALA A 49 15.54 0.98 13.75
CA ALA A 49 15.05 1.56 15.00
C ALA A 49 14.53 3.00 14.87
N THR A 50 14.71 3.63 13.70
CA THR A 50 14.20 4.99 13.45
C THR A 50 12.66 4.98 13.40
N THR A 51 12.05 5.99 14.01
CA THR A 51 10.60 6.08 14.19
C THR A 51 9.86 6.62 12.95
N SER A 52 10.60 6.97 11.90
CA SER A 52 10.07 7.48 10.63
C SER A 52 10.84 6.91 9.44
N LEU A 53 10.15 6.84 8.31
CA LEU A 53 10.76 6.59 7.01
C LEU A 53 11.41 7.88 6.51
N ILE A 54 12.68 7.82 6.16
CA ILE A 54 13.45 9.00 5.74
C ILE A 54 13.83 8.82 4.27
N PRO A 55 13.20 9.59 3.36
CA PRO A 55 13.64 9.66 1.97
C PRO A 55 15.06 10.26 1.88
N VAL A 56 15.94 9.58 1.18
CA VAL A 56 17.27 10.06 0.84
C VAL A 56 17.13 10.82 -0.47
N HIS A 57 17.30 12.15 -0.43
CA HIS A 57 17.40 12.95 -1.64
C HIS A 57 18.76 12.70 -2.30
N ASN A 58 18.85 11.67 -3.14
CA ASN A 58 19.98 11.54 -4.05
C ASN A 58 19.76 12.55 -5.19
N SER A 59 20.62 13.58 -5.27
CA SER A 59 20.81 14.25 -6.56
C SER A 59 21.14 13.18 -7.61
N PRO A 60 20.60 13.26 -8.83
CA PRO A 60 20.89 12.29 -9.88
C PRO A 60 22.38 12.40 -10.24
N SER A 61 23.22 11.63 -9.54
CA SER A 61 24.62 11.51 -9.85
C SER A 61 24.74 10.58 -11.06
N GLY A 62 25.24 11.12 -12.16
CA GLY A 62 25.15 10.57 -13.51
C GLY A 62 25.97 9.33 -13.82
N ASN A 63 25.82 8.25 -13.04
CA ASN A 63 26.31 6.93 -13.40
C ASN A 63 25.13 5.94 -13.46
N GLY A 64 24.68 5.68 -14.68
CA GLY A 64 23.39 5.05 -14.97
C GLY A 64 23.38 3.52 -14.90
N SER A 65 23.52 2.93 -13.71
CA SER A 65 23.30 1.47 -13.58
C SER A 65 22.84 0.97 -12.21
N SER A 66 22.29 1.80 -11.33
CA SER A 66 21.61 1.30 -10.14
C SER A 66 20.28 2.04 -10.00
N GLN A 67 19.19 1.30 -9.86
CA GLN A 67 17.92 1.89 -9.46
C GLN A 67 18.14 2.53 -8.09
N ASP A 68 18.12 3.86 -8.03
CA ASP A 68 18.43 4.58 -6.79
C ASP A 68 17.37 4.26 -5.74
N LEU A 69 17.80 3.58 -4.67
CA LEU A 69 16.99 3.34 -3.49
C LEU A 69 16.62 4.68 -2.84
N THR A 70 15.38 4.77 -2.37
CA THR A 70 14.81 6.02 -1.87
C THR A 70 14.84 6.10 -0.35
N LEU A 71 14.64 5.01 0.38
CA LEU A 71 14.56 5.02 1.84
C LEU A 71 15.92 4.73 2.47
N LYS A 72 16.26 5.46 3.55
CA LYS A 72 17.54 5.25 4.25
C LYS A 72 17.68 3.81 4.77
N GLN A 73 16.59 3.19 5.20
CA GLN A 73 16.55 1.81 5.66
C GLN A 73 16.96 0.82 4.55
N SER A 74 16.41 1.01 3.35
CA SER A 74 16.74 0.19 2.17
C SER A 74 18.19 0.40 1.72
N VAL A 75 18.65 1.66 1.68
CA VAL A 75 20.06 2.01 1.36
C VAL A 75 21.00 1.31 2.34
N THR A 76 20.71 1.40 3.64
CA THR A 76 21.54 0.80 4.69
C THR A 76 21.57 -0.72 4.58
N LEU A 77 20.44 -1.37 4.25
CA LEU A 77 20.42 -2.80 3.96
C LEU A 77 21.37 -3.15 2.82
N LEU A 78 21.28 -2.46 1.68
CA LEU A 78 22.13 -2.74 0.53
C LEU A 78 23.62 -2.51 0.83
N GLU A 79 23.95 -1.42 1.55
CA GLU A 79 25.31 -1.14 2.02
C GLU A 79 25.83 -2.25 2.96
N SER A 80 25.00 -2.73 3.90
CA SER A 80 25.34 -3.82 4.80
C SER A 80 25.54 -5.15 4.06
N LEU A 81 24.72 -5.44 3.05
CA LEU A 81 24.88 -6.62 2.19
C LEU A 81 26.19 -6.57 1.41
N ARG A 82 26.46 -5.46 0.71
CA ARG A 82 27.70 -5.24 -0.04
C ARG A 82 28.93 -5.30 0.87
N SER A 83 28.83 -4.77 2.10
CA SER A 83 29.92 -4.81 3.09
C SER A 83 30.30 -6.23 3.53
N CYS A 84 29.37 -7.19 3.47
CA CYS A 84 29.67 -8.59 3.81
C CYS A 84 30.63 -9.26 2.81
N TRP A 85 30.69 -8.77 1.57
CA TRP A 85 31.43 -9.39 0.46
C TRP A 85 32.41 -8.44 -0.22
N ARG A 86 32.77 -7.35 0.47
CA ARG A 86 33.80 -6.41 0.01
C ARG A 86 35.19 -7.03 0.13
N GLU A 87 36.01 -6.90 -0.91
CA GLU A 87 37.36 -7.48 -0.97
C GLU A 87 38.26 -7.04 0.18
N ASP A 88 38.17 -5.78 0.60
CA ASP A 88 38.95 -5.24 1.73
C ASP A 88 38.66 -5.94 3.07
N PHE A 89 37.48 -6.55 3.20
CA PHE A 89 36.96 -7.07 4.46
C PHE A 89 36.74 -8.59 4.45
N LEU A 90 36.64 -9.19 3.28
CA LEU A 90 36.29 -10.59 3.16
C LEU A 90 37.49 -11.48 3.48
N ILE A 91 37.37 -12.23 4.58
CA ILE A 91 38.24 -13.37 4.85
C ILE A 91 37.49 -14.62 4.39
N LEU A 92 37.92 -15.21 3.25
CA LEU A 92 37.26 -16.38 2.64
C LEU A 92 37.03 -17.54 3.60
N SER A 93 37.91 -17.72 4.59
CA SER A 93 37.77 -18.73 5.67
C SER A 93 36.57 -18.48 6.60
N CYS A 94 35.87 -17.35 6.49
CA CYS A 94 34.65 -17.01 7.22
C CYS A 94 33.48 -16.70 6.29
N SER A 95 33.56 -17.13 5.02
CA SER A 95 32.50 -16.96 4.02
C SER A 95 31.16 -17.55 4.47
N ASP A 96 31.18 -18.68 5.19
CA ASP A 96 30.00 -19.28 5.81
C ASP A 96 29.31 -18.33 6.80
N LYS A 97 30.10 -17.59 7.60
CA LYS A 97 29.59 -16.63 8.58
C LYS A 97 29.06 -15.37 7.91
N PHE A 98 29.73 -14.88 6.86
CA PHE A 98 29.26 -13.74 6.08
C PHE A 98 28.01 -14.06 5.25
N LEU A 99 27.89 -15.29 4.74
CA LEU A 99 26.65 -15.79 4.14
C LEU A 99 25.53 -15.86 5.17
N ARG A 100 25.79 -16.39 6.36
CA ARG A 100 24.80 -16.38 7.44
C ARG A 100 24.36 -14.96 7.79
N LEU A 101 25.30 -14.02 7.89
CA LEU A 101 24.99 -12.61 8.15
C LEU A 101 24.14 -12.00 7.02
N THR A 102 24.47 -12.26 5.75
CA THR A 102 23.68 -11.85 4.58
C THR A 102 22.21 -12.26 4.73
N LEU A 103 21.97 -13.55 5.02
CA LEU A 103 20.61 -14.09 5.17
C LEU A 103 19.90 -13.49 6.40
N GLN A 104 20.63 -13.25 7.49
CA GLN A 104 20.10 -12.59 8.67
C GLN A 104 19.70 -11.13 8.42
N LEU A 105 20.47 -10.37 7.63
CA LEU A 105 20.13 -8.99 7.26
C LEU A 105 18.85 -8.94 6.42
N LEU A 106 18.74 -9.80 5.41
CA LEU A 106 17.53 -9.92 4.58
C LEU A 106 16.30 -10.30 5.41
N SER A 107 16.46 -11.29 6.30
CA SER A 107 15.38 -11.73 7.19
C SER A 107 14.95 -10.63 8.17
N ARG A 108 15.90 -9.91 8.78
CA ARG A 108 15.61 -8.80 9.70
C ARG A 108 14.81 -7.70 9.01
N PHE A 109 15.27 -7.25 7.84
CA PHE A 109 14.57 -6.21 7.07
C PHE A 109 13.16 -6.68 6.67
N SER A 110 13.03 -7.90 6.14
CA SER A 110 11.74 -8.44 5.72
C SER A 110 10.75 -8.54 6.88
N ASN A 111 11.21 -9.00 8.05
CA ASN A 111 10.37 -9.12 9.24
C ASN A 111 9.99 -7.75 9.81
N TRP A 112 10.91 -6.79 9.83
CA TRP A 112 10.63 -5.41 10.24
C TRP A 112 9.55 -4.78 9.35
N LEU A 113 9.71 -4.90 8.03
CA LEU A 113 8.78 -4.32 7.08
C LEU A 113 7.40 -5.00 7.15
N SER A 114 7.37 -6.33 7.15
CA SER A 114 6.14 -7.12 7.30
C SER A 114 5.39 -6.78 8.58
N SER A 115 6.10 -6.69 9.71
CA SER A 115 5.50 -6.34 11.01
C SER A 115 4.92 -4.93 11.01
N GLY A 116 5.62 -3.95 10.42
CA GLY A 116 5.10 -2.59 10.31
C GLY A 116 3.87 -2.49 9.41
N LEU A 117 3.89 -3.14 8.24
CA LEU A 117 2.73 -3.20 7.33
C LEU A 117 1.52 -3.88 8.00
N ALA A 118 1.74 -4.97 8.74
CA ALA A 118 0.68 -5.64 9.49
C ALA A 118 0.11 -4.76 10.62
N ALA A 119 0.99 -4.06 11.36
CA ALA A 119 0.57 -3.13 12.41
C ALA A 119 -0.26 -1.96 11.87
N ARG A 120 0.10 -1.43 10.69
CA ARG A 120 -0.68 -0.41 9.98
C ARG A 120 -2.08 -0.91 9.68
N LYS A 121 -2.20 -2.11 9.10
CA LYS A 121 -3.50 -2.71 8.75
C LYS A 121 -4.40 -2.94 9.95
N MET A 122 -3.84 -3.34 11.09
CA MET A 122 -4.61 -3.60 12.31
C MET A 122 -4.99 -2.33 13.09
N GLY A 123 -4.46 -1.16 12.71
CA GLY A 123 -4.61 0.08 13.48
C GLY A 123 -3.96 0.03 14.87
N ASN A 124 -3.10 -0.97 15.14
CA ASN A 124 -2.47 -1.19 16.45
C ASN A 124 -1.09 -0.54 16.52
N THR A 125 -1.03 0.76 16.19
CA THR A 125 0.23 1.49 16.02
C THR A 125 0.79 2.07 17.32
N GLY A 126 0.08 1.93 18.44
CA GLY A 126 0.43 2.57 19.71
C GLY A 126 1.12 1.70 20.75
N SER A 127 1.24 0.38 20.54
CA SER A 127 1.59 -0.55 21.64
C SER A 127 2.86 -1.38 21.44
N ASN A 128 3.50 -1.33 20.27
CA ASN A 128 4.63 -2.20 19.96
C ASN A 128 5.88 -1.41 19.55
N ALA A 129 6.94 -1.53 20.34
CA ALA A 129 8.23 -0.92 20.06
C ALA A 129 8.85 -1.50 18.77
N GLY A 130 9.35 -0.62 17.88
CA GLY A 130 10.15 -0.99 16.71
C GLY A 130 9.50 -0.84 15.33
N TYR A 131 8.23 -0.43 15.24
CA TYR A 131 7.54 -0.16 13.96
C TYR A 131 6.61 1.05 14.03
N GLU A 132 7.01 2.06 14.81
CA GLU A 132 6.32 3.34 14.97
C GLU A 132 6.20 4.13 13.66
N TRP A 133 7.14 3.90 12.74
CA TRP A 133 7.11 4.46 11.38
C TRP A 133 5.81 4.12 10.64
N ALA A 134 5.21 2.97 10.92
CA ALA A 134 3.98 2.54 10.26
C ALA A 134 2.78 3.43 10.66
N ALA A 135 2.82 4.03 11.85
CA ALA A 135 1.80 4.95 12.33
C ALA A 135 1.85 6.29 11.60
N SER A 136 3.07 6.80 11.42
CA SER A 136 3.37 8.11 10.87
C SER A 136 3.48 8.12 9.34
N ALA A 137 3.59 6.95 8.71
CA ALA A 137 3.71 6.80 7.27
C ALA A 137 2.53 7.45 6.53
N VAL A 138 2.87 8.34 5.61
CA VAL A 138 1.93 8.93 4.65
C VAL A 138 1.81 8.03 3.42
N PRO A 139 0.77 8.18 2.59
CA PRO A 139 0.63 7.40 1.36
C PRO A 139 1.94 7.32 0.54
N ASN A 140 2.70 8.41 0.44
CA ASN A 140 3.91 8.48 -0.41
C ASN A 140 5.01 7.54 0.10
N ASP A 141 5.07 7.29 1.39
CA ASP A 141 6.08 6.41 1.96
C ASP A 141 5.90 4.97 1.49
N PHE A 142 4.65 4.53 1.28
CA PHE A 142 4.37 3.20 0.74
C PHE A 142 4.75 3.08 -0.74
N LEU A 143 4.73 4.17 -1.51
CA LEU A 143 5.26 4.17 -2.89
C LEU A 143 6.76 3.89 -2.88
N TYR A 144 7.50 4.57 -2.00
CA TYR A 144 8.94 4.35 -1.84
C TYR A 144 9.26 2.94 -1.33
N ILE A 145 8.43 2.39 -0.44
CA ILE A 145 8.56 1.00 -0.01
C ILE A 145 8.43 0.04 -1.20
N ILE A 146 7.40 0.20 -2.04
CA ILE A 146 7.19 -0.68 -3.20
C ILE A 146 8.38 -0.59 -4.17
N HIS A 147 8.82 0.63 -4.47
CA HIS A 147 9.99 0.88 -5.32
C HIS A 147 11.24 0.18 -4.78
N ASP A 148 11.57 0.44 -3.52
CA ASP A 148 12.78 -0.09 -2.90
C ASP A 148 12.75 -1.61 -2.77
N ILE A 149 11.59 -2.23 -2.48
CA ILE A 149 11.46 -3.70 -2.49
C ILE A 149 11.85 -4.26 -3.87
N ASN A 150 11.31 -3.69 -4.94
CA ASN A 150 11.60 -4.15 -6.31
C ASN A 150 13.08 -3.96 -6.67
N CYS A 151 13.67 -2.83 -6.29
CA CYS A 151 15.09 -2.54 -6.51
C CYS A 151 15.98 -3.51 -5.73
N LEU A 152 15.72 -3.68 -4.44
CA LEU A 152 16.46 -4.60 -3.58
C LEU A 152 16.36 -6.03 -4.07
N SER A 153 15.16 -6.49 -4.44
CA SER A 153 15.00 -7.86 -4.93
C SER A 153 15.73 -8.08 -6.26
N THR A 154 15.66 -7.12 -7.18
CA THR A 154 16.37 -7.17 -8.46
C THR A 154 17.89 -7.22 -8.25
N GLU A 155 18.42 -6.33 -7.41
CA GLU A 155 19.85 -6.29 -7.07
C GLU A 155 20.31 -7.59 -6.38
N VAL A 156 19.57 -8.05 -5.36
CA VAL A 156 19.91 -9.26 -4.58
C VAL A 156 19.88 -10.52 -5.44
N CYS A 157 18.93 -10.62 -6.38
CA CYS A 157 18.82 -11.77 -7.27
C CYS A 157 19.70 -11.66 -8.53
N GLY A 158 20.25 -10.49 -8.82
CA GLY A 158 21.09 -10.18 -9.98
C GLY A 158 22.56 -10.01 -9.58
N ASP A 159 23.11 -8.82 -9.85
CA ASP A 159 24.54 -8.49 -9.72
C ASP A 159 25.14 -8.88 -8.37
N TYR A 160 24.40 -8.70 -7.27
CA TYR A 160 24.88 -9.08 -5.93
C TYR A 160 25.10 -10.59 -5.83
N LEU A 161 24.15 -11.39 -6.29
CA LEU A 161 24.27 -12.85 -6.29
C LEU A 161 25.41 -13.32 -7.19
N GLU A 162 25.53 -12.75 -8.39
CA GLU A 162 26.61 -13.08 -9.32
C GLU A 162 27.99 -12.79 -8.70
N HIS A 163 28.15 -11.64 -8.06
CA HIS A 163 29.37 -11.26 -7.34
C HIS A 163 29.73 -12.26 -6.22
N VAL A 164 28.75 -12.64 -5.39
CA VAL A 164 28.96 -13.63 -4.32
C VAL A 164 29.39 -15.00 -4.90
N LEU A 165 28.74 -15.46 -5.97
CA LEU A 165 29.08 -16.72 -6.62
C LEU A 165 30.48 -16.67 -7.27
N GLN A 166 30.87 -15.54 -7.84
CA GLN A 166 32.21 -15.34 -8.41
C GLN A 166 33.30 -15.45 -7.33
N LEU A 167 33.10 -14.80 -6.18
CA LEU A 167 34.02 -14.88 -5.03
C LEU A 167 34.14 -16.31 -4.48
N LEU A 168 33.05 -17.08 -4.55
CA LEU A 168 33.00 -18.47 -4.09
C LEU A 168 33.31 -19.50 -5.20
N SER A 169 33.73 -19.08 -6.40
CA SER A 169 33.95 -19.94 -7.57
C SER A 169 34.93 -21.11 -7.35
N SER A 170 35.73 -21.07 -6.29
CA SER A 170 36.62 -22.16 -5.88
C SER A 170 35.92 -23.31 -5.12
N CYS A 171 34.68 -23.11 -4.66
CA CYS A 171 33.85 -24.10 -3.98
C CYS A 171 33.28 -25.15 -4.96
N SER A 172 32.73 -26.24 -4.43
CA SER A 172 32.05 -27.25 -5.25
C SER A 172 30.71 -26.72 -5.80
N ALA A 173 30.25 -27.32 -6.90
CA ALA A 173 28.97 -26.98 -7.51
C ALA A 173 27.80 -27.06 -6.52
N ASP A 174 27.74 -28.13 -5.70
CA ASP A 174 26.69 -28.30 -4.68
C ASP A 174 26.63 -27.14 -3.67
N VAL A 175 27.79 -26.61 -3.26
CA VAL A 175 27.85 -25.48 -2.33
C VAL A 175 27.38 -24.20 -3.01
N LEU A 176 27.80 -23.96 -4.26
CA LEU A 176 27.37 -22.81 -5.04
C LEU A 176 25.85 -22.82 -5.27
N ASP A 177 25.27 -23.99 -5.55
CA ASP A 177 23.83 -24.15 -5.72
C ASP A 177 23.07 -23.85 -4.41
N LEU A 178 23.57 -24.33 -3.26
CA LEU A 178 22.97 -24.02 -1.96
C LEU A 178 23.04 -22.52 -1.63
N VAL A 179 24.18 -21.87 -1.90
CA VAL A 179 24.35 -20.42 -1.72
C VAL A 179 23.37 -19.67 -2.60
N LYS A 180 23.30 -20.04 -3.89
CA LYS A 180 22.39 -19.45 -4.87
C LYS A 180 20.94 -19.56 -4.41
N GLN A 181 20.48 -20.75 -4.06
CA GLN A 181 19.11 -20.98 -3.58
C GLN A 181 18.81 -20.18 -2.32
N SER A 182 19.75 -20.08 -1.38
CA SER A 182 19.56 -19.35 -0.13
C SER A 182 19.38 -17.84 -0.36
N ILE A 183 20.20 -17.23 -1.23
CA ILE A 183 20.11 -15.81 -1.56
C ILE A 183 18.84 -15.53 -2.38
N LEU A 184 18.52 -16.36 -3.38
CA LEU A 184 17.28 -16.25 -4.15
C LEU A 184 16.03 -16.35 -3.26
N GLN A 185 16.05 -17.21 -2.25
CA GLN A 185 14.96 -17.29 -1.28
C GLN A 185 14.84 -15.99 -0.46
N GLY A 186 15.96 -15.33 -0.13
CA GLY A 186 15.96 -14.01 0.49
C GLY A 186 15.35 -12.93 -0.41
N GLY A 187 15.71 -12.90 -1.70
CA GLY A 187 15.11 -11.98 -2.68
C GLY A 187 13.63 -12.24 -2.93
N LYS A 188 13.20 -13.51 -2.91
CA LYS A 188 11.78 -13.90 -2.94
C LYS A 188 11.03 -13.37 -1.72
N SER A 189 11.58 -13.53 -0.51
CA SER A 189 10.97 -13.02 0.72
C SER A 189 10.75 -11.50 0.68
N LEU A 190 11.60 -10.74 -0.02
CA LEU A 190 11.38 -9.31 -0.26
C LEU A 190 10.18 -9.09 -1.20
N ASN A 191 10.12 -9.79 -2.35
CA ASN A 191 9.02 -9.66 -3.31
C ASN A 191 7.66 -10.07 -2.72
N ASP A 192 7.64 -11.04 -1.81
CA ASP A 192 6.43 -11.47 -1.10
C ASP A 192 5.83 -10.33 -0.22
N LEU A 193 6.57 -9.25 0.03
CA LEU A 193 6.11 -8.04 0.74
C LEU A 193 5.43 -7.02 -0.19
N THR A 194 5.68 -7.07 -1.50
CA THR A 194 5.10 -6.11 -2.46
C THR A 194 3.56 -6.08 -2.38
N PRO A 195 2.83 -7.21 -2.34
CA PRO A 195 1.37 -7.19 -2.18
C PRO A 195 0.92 -6.58 -0.85
N LEU A 196 1.69 -6.75 0.23
CA LEU A 196 1.37 -6.16 1.53
C LEU A 196 1.50 -4.63 1.49
N ALA A 197 2.55 -4.13 0.83
CA ALA A 197 2.76 -2.70 0.63
C ALA A 197 1.68 -2.08 -0.26
N ILE A 198 1.28 -2.76 -1.36
CA ILE A 198 0.17 -2.36 -2.24
C ILE A 198 -1.16 -2.30 -1.49
N ASN A 199 -1.43 -3.24 -0.61
CA ASN A 199 -2.63 -3.20 0.23
C ASN A 199 -2.58 -2.01 1.21
N ALA A 200 -1.43 -1.76 1.85
CA ALA A 200 -1.31 -0.67 2.83
C ALA A 200 -1.51 0.73 2.22
N ILE A 201 -0.99 0.97 1.02
CA ILE A 201 -1.23 2.21 0.27
C ILE A 201 -2.69 2.33 -0.19
N THR A 202 -3.31 1.21 -0.60
CA THR A 202 -4.72 1.17 -0.98
C THR A 202 -5.59 1.55 0.22
N ASP A 203 -5.35 0.94 1.38
CA ASP A 203 -6.03 1.25 2.64
C ASP A 203 -5.85 2.73 3.02
N ALA A 204 -4.63 3.27 2.91
CA ALA A 204 -4.36 4.67 3.22
C ALA A 204 -5.12 5.65 2.30
N LEU A 205 -5.23 5.34 1.01
CA LEU A 205 -6.00 6.13 0.05
C LEU A 205 -7.50 6.06 0.29
N VAL A 206 -7.98 4.86 0.65
CA VAL A 206 -9.38 4.63 1.02
C VAL A 206 -9.72 5.40 2.29
N ASP A 207 -8.88 5.35 3.32
CA ASP A 207 -9.07 6.11 4.56
C ASP A 207 -9.14 7.63 4.32
N GLU A 208 -8.32 8.15 3.41
CA GLU A 208 -8.37 9.55 3.01
C GLU A 208 -9.69 9.89 2.30
N ALA A 209 -10.16 9.04 1.39
CA ALA A 209 -11.46 9.19 0.76
C ALA A 209 -12.62 9.10 1.77
N VAL A 210 -12.55 8.16 2.73
CA VAL A 210 -13.52 8.01 3.83
C VAL A 210 -13.60 9.26 4.69
N LYS A 211 -12.48 9.89 5.03
CA LYS A 211 -12.50 11.20 5.73
C LYS A 211 -13.23 12.28 4.93
N CYS A 212 -13.09 12.28 3.60
CA CYS A 212 -13.86 13.18 2.74
C CYS A 212 -15.37 12.85 2.79
N PHE A 213 -15.75 11.58 2.80
CA PHE A 213 -17.14 11.14 2.99
C PHE A 213 -17.69 11.55 4.36
N GLU A 214 -16.96 11.34 5.46
CA GLU A 214 -17.42 11.67 6.82
C GLU A 214 -17.59 13.17 7.05
N HIS A 215 -16.65 13.99 6.57
CA HIS A 215 -16.76 15.45 6.64
C HIS A 215 -17.99 15.96 5.88
N LEU A 216 -18.33 15.27 4.78
CA LEU A 216 -19.51 15.55 3.99
C LEU A 216 -20.80 15.10 4.68
N VAL A 217 -20.86 13.85 5.17
CA VAL A 217 -22.02 13.34 5.93
C VAL A 217 -22.26 14.24 7.13
N THR A 218 -21.21 14.65 7.86
CA THR A 218 -21.31 15.59 8.98
C THR A 218 -21.83 16.95 8.53
N LYS A 219 -21.44 17.47 7.36
CA LYS A 219 -22.02 18.72 6.81
C LYS A 219 -23.47 18.58 6.39
N ILE A 220 -23.84 17.49 5.72
CA ILE A 220 -25.22 17.20 5.29
C ILE A 220 -26.11 17.01 6.52
N VAL A 221 -25.64 16.23 7.49
CA VAL A 221 -26.32 15.97 8.76
C VAL A 221 -26.33 17.22 9.63
N ALA A 222 -25.28 18.04 9.70
CA ALA A 222 -25.29 19.30 10.46
C ALA A 222 -26.18 20.38 9.82
N GLN A 223 -26.26 20.44 8.48
CA GLN A 223 -27.25 21.26 7.78
C GLN A 223 -28.67 20.73 8.02
N GLY A 224 -28.86 19.41 8.01
CA GLY A 224 -30.12 18.76 8.41
C GLY A 224 -30.43 18.87 9.91
N LEU A 225 -29.42 19.06 10.77
CA LEU A 225 -29.57 19.12 12.22
C LEU A 225 -29.81 20.55 12.73
N LYS A 226 -29.36 21.58 12.02
CA LYS A 226 -29.89 22.95 12.25
C LYS A 226 -31.39 23.02 11.93
N ASP A 227 -31.88 22.07 11.15
CA ASP A 227 -33.30 21.79 10.91
C ASP A 227 -33.88 20.69 11.84
N VAL A 228 -33.23 20.30 12.96
CA VAL A 228 -33.76 19.28 13.91
C VAL A 228 -34.97 19.72 14.69
N LYS A 229 -35.14 21.03 14.95
CA LYS A 229 -36.43 21.56 15.41
C LYS A 229 -37.53 21.45 14.33
N ALA A 230 -37.16 21.04 13.13
CA ALA A 230 -38.04 20.78 12.01
C ALA A 230 -38.01 19.31 11.55
N ILE A 231 -37.59 18.30 12.33
CA ILE A 231 -37.67 16.89 11.86
C ILE A 231 -39.10 16.42 11.56
N ALA A 232 -40.13 17.05 12.13
CA ALA A 232 -41.53 16.87 11.74
C ALA A 232 -41.94 17.64 10.45
N THR A 233 -41.08 18.54 9.98
CA THR A 233 -41.31 19.52 8.91
C THR A 233 -40.26 19.49 7.79
N THR A 234 -39.17 18.72 7.91
CA THR A 234 -38.03 18.68 6.97
C THR A 234 -38.08 17.45 6.06
N PHE A 235 -38.83 16.40 6.43
CA PHE A 235 -39.38 15.42 5.48
C PHE A 235 -40.55 15.99 4.64
N ARG A 236 -40.64 17.32 4.56
CA ARG A 236 -41.38 18.05 3.53
C ARG A 236 -40.35 18.62 2.55
N MET A 237 -39.88 17.80 1.60
CA MET A 237 -39.34 18.33 0.33
C MET A 237 -40.51 18.79 -0.57
N THR A 238 -41.50 19.48 -0.01
CA THR A 238 -42.78 19.75 -0.70
C THR A 238 -42.68 20.91 -1.70
N ASN A 239 -41.58 21.68 -1.70
CA ASN A 239 -41.39 22.84 -2.58
C ASN A 239 -40.01 22.94 -3.28
N LYS A 240 -39.10 21.96 -3.14
CA LYS A 240 -37.84 21.98 -3.89
C LYS A 240 -38.03 21.33 -5.28
N PRO A 241 -37.52 21.95 -6.37
CA PRO A 241 -37.60 21.38 -7.70
C PRO A 241 -36.84 20.05 -7.75
N ILE A 242 -37.22 19.19 -8.71
CA ILE A 242 -36.53 17.93 -8.99
C ILE A 242 -35.03 18.23 -9.21
N PRO A 243 -34.11 17.49 -8.57
CA PRO A 243 -32.67 17.67 -8.77
C PRO A 243 -32.27 17.61 -10.24
N SER A 244 -31.39 18.52 -10.65
CA SER A 244 -30.91 18.63 -12.04
C SER A 244 -29.38 18.68 -12.17
N ARG A 245 -28.66 18.73 -11.03
CA ARG A 245 -27.20 18.72 -10.98
C ARG A 245 -26.73 17.75 -9.90
N HIS A 246 -25.56 17.15 -10.12
CA HIS A 246 -24.88 16.38 -9.11
C HIS A 246 -24.47 17.28 -7.93
N SER A 247 -24.29 16.66 -6.78
CA SER A 247 -23.83 17.30 -5.56
C SER A 247 -22.37 17.73 -5.68
N LEU A 248 -22.02 18.83 -5.01
CA LEU A 248 -20.67 19.41 -5.06
C LEU A 248 -19.58 18.50 -4.46
N TYR A 249 -19.96 17.53 -3.64
CA TYR A 249 -19.01 16.65 -2.97
C TYR A 249 -18.43 15.59 -3.89
N VAL A 250 -19.14 15.24 -4.97
CA VAL A 250 -18.79 14.13 -5.87
C VAL A 250 -17.41 14.36 -6.49
N SER A 251 -17.05 15.62 -6.76
CA SER A 251 -15.74 15.98 -7.28
C SER A 251 -14.59 15.69 -6.30
N GLY A 252 -14.87 15.66 -4.99
CA GLY A 252 -13.89 15.40 -3.93
C GLY A 252 -13.71 13.92 -3.58
N LEU A 253 -14.64 13.03 -3.95
CA LEU A 253 -14.59 11.62 -3.53
C LEU A 253 -13.37 10.86 -4.08
N LEU A 254 -12.96 11.21 -5.29
CA LEU A 254 -11.82 10.61 -5.96
C LEU A 254 -10.61 11.54 -5.95
N SER A 255 -10.62 12.61 -5.14
CA SER A 255 -9.47 13.52 -5.06
C SER A 255 -8.17 12.83 -4.64
N PRO A 256 -8.16 11.83 -3.71
CA PRO A 256 -6.93 11.11 -3.36
C PRO A 256 -6.30 10.39 -4.56
N LEU A 257 -7.11 10.04 -5.58
CA LEU A 257 -6.64 9.36 -6.79
C LEU A 257 -6.29 10.30 -7.95
N LYS A 258 -6.77 11.56 -7.92
CA LYS A 258 -6.82 12.43 -9.11
C LYS A 258 -5.64 13.36 -9.32
N LYS A 259 -5.01 13.92 -8.29
CA LYS A 259 -4.20 15.14 -8.53
C LYS A 259 -2.80 15.22 -7.91
N ASP A 260 -2.49 14.46 -6.85
CA ASP A 260 -1.17 14.62 -6.19
C ASP A 260 -0.43 13.31 -5.89
N PHE A 261 -1.08 12.15 -6.02
CA PHE A 261 -0.52 10.89 -5.50
C PHE A 261 -0.17 9.82 -6.57
N LEU A 262 -0.92 9.80 -7.67
CA LEU A 262 -0.68 8.91 -8.81
C LEU A 262 -0.50 9.72 -10.10
N ASP A 263 0.05 10.92 -9.95
CA ASP A 263 0.49 11.72 -11.08
C ASP A 263 1.63 10.97 -11.78
N MET A 264 1.32 10.48 -12.97
CA MET A 264 2.18 9.59 -13.74
C MET A 264 3.54 10.24 -14.00
N GLU A 265 3.63 11.57 -14.08
CA GLU A 265 4.91 12.27 -14.33
C GLU A 265 5.78 12.37 -13.08
N LYS A 266 5.19 12.51 -11.88
CA LYS A 266 5.94 12.62 -10.62
C LYS A 266 6.42 11.28 -10.08
N HIS A 267 5.66 10.21 -10.31
CA HIS A 267 5.92 8.89 -9.73
C HIS A 267 6.41 7.83 -10.74
N ASN A 268 6.54 8.20 -12.03
CA ASN A 268 7.21 7.37 -13.05
C ASN A 268 8.58 6.81 -12.64
N PRO A 269 9.45 7.54 -11.90
CA PRO A 269 10.75 6.98 -11.53
C PRO A 269 10.67 5.87 -10.47
N TYR A 270 9.54 5.74 -9.76
CA TYR A 270 9.39 4.83 -8.62
C TYR A 270 8.47 3.64 -8.88
N LEU A 271 7.47 3.79 -9.75
CA LEU A 271 6.50 2.73 -10.03
C LEU A 271 6.34 2.47 -11.52
N THR A 272 6.13 1.19 -11.85
CA THR A 272 5.73 0.80 -13.20
C THR A 272 4.31 1.28 -13.51
N ARG A 273 4.02 1.47 -14.79
CA ARG A 273 2.68 1.86 -15.25
C ARG A 273 1.62 0.83 -14.86
N GLU A 274 2.00 -0.44 -14.84
CA GLU A 274 1.15 -1.57 -14.47
C GLU A 274 0.78 -1.50 -12.99
N THR A 275 1.75 -1.28 -12.10
CA THR A 275 1.51 -1.12 -10.65
C THR A 275 0.63 0.10 -10.36
N ILE A 276 0.84 1.22 -11.06
CA ILE A 276 -0.01 2.41 -10.89
C ILE A 276 -1.46 2.14 -11.31
N LYS A 277 -1.66 1.42 -12.43
CA LYS A 277 -3.00 1.03 -12.88
C LYS A 277 -3.68 0.10 -11.88
N GLU A 278 -2.97 -0.89 -11.37
CA GLU A 278 -3.46 -1.83 -10.37
C GLU A 278 -3.89 -1.10 -9.09
N LEU A 279 -3.02 -0.23 -8.56
CA LEU A 279 -3.30 0.56 -7.37
C LEU A 279 -4.52 1.47 -7.57
N ARG A 280 -4.60 2.15 -8.71
CA ARG A 280 -5.72 3.03 -9.03
C ARG A 280 -7.03 2.27 -9.12
N TYR A 281 -7.04 1.12 -9.80
CA TYR A 281 -8.22 0.28 -9.94
C TYR A 281 -8.64 -0.32 -8.59
N GLY A 282 -7.70 -0.83 -7.80
CA GLY A 282 -7.94 -1.38 -6.47
C GLY A 282 -8.54 -0.36 -5.51
N ALA A 283 -7.91 0.82 -5.40
CA ALA A 283 -8.42 1.90 -4.55
C ALA A 283 -9.78 2.42 -5.02
N ALA A 284 -9.98 2.60 -6.33
CA ALA A 284 -11.28 2.99 -6.88
C ALA A 284 -12.38 1.97 -6.55
N THR A 285 -12.06 0.67 -6.62
CA THR A 285 -13.00 -0.42 -6.31
C THR A 285 -13.42 -0.37 -4.84
N GLU A 286 -12.48 -0.25 -3.91
CA GLU A 286 -12.78 -0.19 -2.47
C GLU A 286 -13.53 1.10 -2.10
N ILE A 287 -13.11 2.26 -2.61
CA ILE A 287 -13.81 3.54 -2.42
C ILE A 287 -15.25 3.44 -2.93
N THR A 288 -15.47 2.81 -4.09
CA THR A 288 -16.81 2.59 -4.64
C THR A 288 -17.64 1.69 -3.74
N GLY A 289 -17.04 0.63 -3.17
CA GLY A 289 -17.68 -0.24 -2.19
C GLY A 289 -18.19 0.54 -0.98
N ARG A 290 -17.34 1.36 -0.37
CA ARG A 290 -17.73 2.24 0.75
C ARG A 290 -18.82 3.22 0.38
N TYR A 291 -18.75 3.79 -0.83
CA TYR A 291 -19.79 4.70 -1.30
C TYR A 291 -21.14 3.97 -1.47
N TYR A 292 -21.11 2.75 -2.03
CA TYR A 292 -22.28 1.92 -2.19
C TYR A 292 -22.96 1.61 -0.84
N ASP A 293 -22.20 1.15 0.15
CA ASP A 293 -22.74 0.80 1.47
C ASP A 293 -23.46 1.99 2.11
N MET A 294 -22.84 3.18 2.05
CA MET A 294 -23.42 4.42 2.57
C MET A 294 -24.73 4.79 1.85
N VAL A 295 -24.77 4.74 0.52
CA VAL A 295 -25.96 5.11 -0.25
C VAL A 295 -27.09 4.11 -0.03
N VAL A 296 -26.80 2.81 -0.01
CA VAL A 296 -27.79 1.77 0.26
C VAL A 296 -28.41 1.95 1.64
N GLU A 297 -27.61 2.24 2.66
CA GLU A 297 -28.13 2.49 4.00
C GLU A 297 -29.10 3.67 4.01
N ILE A 298 -28.69 4.82 3.46
CA ILE A 298 -29.51 6.05 3.38
C ILE A 298 -30.81 5.81 2.63
N VAL A 299 -30.75 5.18 1.44
CA VAL A 299 -31.93 4.89 0.62
C VAL A 299 -32.86 3.90 1.31
N SER A 300 -32.32 2.89 1.99
CA SER A 300 -33.13 1.92 2.73
C SER A 300 -33.90 2.56 3.88
N VAL A 301 -33.27 3.48 4.62
CA VAL A 301 -33.89 4.24 5.71
C VAL A 301 -34.98 5.17 5.17
N ALA A 302 -34.72 5.84 4.04
CA ALA A 302 -35.70 6.70 3.38
C ALA A 302 -36.96 5.90 2.97
N ARG A 303 -36.78 4.76 2.28
CA ARG A 303 -37.88 3.87 1.86
C ARG A 303 -38.70 3.32 3.06
N LYS A 304 -38.04 2.92 4.14
CA LYS A 304 -38.71 2.45 5.37
C LYS A 304 -39.49 3.56 6.08
N THR A 305 -38.93 4.77 6.12
CA THR A 305 -39.57 5.94 6.72
C THR A 305 -40.81 6.34 5.92
N GLU A 306 -40.69 6.40 4.59
CA GLU A 306 -41.80 6.74 3.72
C GLU A 306 -42.96 5.74 3.82
N SER A 307 -42.67 4.43 3.74
CA SER A 307 -43.71 3.39 3.87
C SER A 307 -44.42 3.45 5.23
N SER A 308 -43.70 3.78 6.30
CA SER A 308 -44.27 4.00 7.63
C SER A 308 -45.18 5.23 7.68
N LEU A 309 -44.76 6.35 7.08
CA LEU A 309 -45.56 7.57 6.96
C LEU A 309 -46.81 7.35 6.11
N GLN A 310 -46.70 6.64 4.98
CA GLN A 310 -47.84 6.30 4.13
C GLN A 310 -48.84 5.42 4.88
N ARG A 311 -48.38 4.43 5.66
CA ARG A 311 -49.26 3.60 6.51
C ARG A 311 -49.96 4.43 7.58
N LEU A 312 -49.27 5.38 8.20
CA LEU A 312 -49.84 6.28 9.20
C LEU A 312 -50.88 7.24 8.59
N LYS A 313 -50.59 7.83 7.42
CA LYS A 313 -51.54 8.66 6.65
C LYS A 313 -52.80 7.88 6.28
N LYS A 314 -52.64 6.67 5.73
CA LYS A 314 -53.78 5.78 5.40
C LYS A 314 -54.59 5.41 6.65
N GLY A 315 -53.95 5.17 7.79
CA GLY A 315 -54.61 4.88 9.06
C GLY A 315 -55.32 6.07 9.71
N ALA A 316 -54.86 7.30 9.45
CA ALA A 316 -55.53 8.53 9.86
C ALA A 316 -56.72 8.85 8.95
N GLN A 317 -56.58 8.70 7.63
CA GLN A 317 -57.66 8.90 6.66
C GLN A 317 -58.82 7.91 6.87
N ARG A 318 -58.52 6.63 7.18
CA ARG A 318 -59.54 5.63 7.54
C ARG A 318 -60.32 5.98 8.80
N ARG A 319 -59.72 6.69 9.77
CA ARG A 319 -60.38 7.14 11.00
C ARG A 319 -61.21 8.42 10.81
N ALA A 320 -60.89 9.22 9.78
CA ALA A 320 -61.56 10.48 9.49
C ALA A 320 -62.75 10.36 8.50
N GLY A 321 -63.04 9.16 7.99
CA GLY A 321 -64.19 8.94 7.10
C GLY A 321 -64.10 9.60 5.72
N VAL A 322 -62.93 10.05 5.30
CA VAL A 322 -62.72 10.74 4.02
C VAL A 322 -62.45 9.71 2.92
N SER A 323 -63.34 9.64 1.92
CA SER A 323 -63.13 8.84 0.71
C SER A 323 -61.92 9.36 -0.08
N SER A 324 -61.12 8.43 -0.59
CA SER A 324 -59.93 8.71 -1.38
C SER A 324 -60.32 9.23 -2.76
N ASP A 325 -60.22 10.54 -2.96
CA ASP A 325 -60.15 11.06 -4.32
C ASP A 325 -59.01 12.09 -4.44
N VAL A 326 -58.20 11.85 -5.46
CA VAL A 326 -57.05 12.65 -5.92
C VAL A 326 -55.88 12.77 -4.93
N SER A 327 -54.99 11.77 -4.94
CA SER A 327 -53.57 12.04 -4.71
C SER A 327 -52.94 12.29 -6.08
N ASP A 328 -52.65 13.55 -6.41
CA ASP A 328 -51.77 13.87 -7.54
C ASP A 328 -50.49 13.02 -7.43
N PRO A 329 -49.89 12.54 -8.53
CA PRO A 329 -48.61 11.84 -8.50
C PRO A 329 -47.50 12.86 -8.25
N SER A 330 -47.53 13.54 -7.11
CA SER A 330 -46.39 14.33 -6.66
C SER A 330 -45.25 13.36 -6.41
N VAL A 331 -44.19 13.46 -7.22
CA VAL A 331 -42.95 12.68 -7.12
C VAL A 331 -42.55 12.53 -5.66
N SER A 332 -42.35 11.29 -5.21
CA SER A 332 -42.05 11.01 -3.81
C SER A 332 -40.74 11.68 -3.39
N ASP A 333 -40.63 12.07 -2.13
CA ASP A 333 -39.39 12.59 -1.56
C ASP A 333 -38.27 11.54 -1.63
N THR A 334 -38.61 10.24 -1.61
CA THR A 334 -37.67 9.14 -1.85
C THR A 334 -37.23 9.08 -3.32
N ASP A 335 -38.12 9.36 -4.27
CA ASP A 335 -37.77 9.39 -5.70
C ASP A 335 -36.84 10.56 -6.01
N LYS A 336 -37.05 11.72 -5.37
CA LYS A 336 -36.14 12.88 -5.46
C LYS A 336 -34.76 12.57 -4.89
N LEU A 337 -34.70 11.85 -3.78
CA LEU A 337 -33.44 11.39 -3.17
C LEU A 337 -32.71 10.42 -4.11
N CYS A 338 -33.40 9.44 -4.67
CA CYS A 338 -32.83 8.50 -5.63
C CYS A 338 -32.35 9.24 -6.89
N MET A 339 -33.11 10.22 -7.37
CA MET A 339 -32.70 11.06 -8.50
C MET A 339 -31.42 11.86 -8.21
N GLN A 340 -31.29 12.45 -7.01
CA GLN A 340 -30.05 13.15 -6.63
C GLN A 340 -28.85 12.20 -6.65
N TYR A 341 -28.96 11.04 -6.01
CA TYR A 341 -27.88 10.06 -6.03
C TYR A 341 -27.60 9.54 -7.44
N PHE A 342 -28.62 9.37 -8.28
CA PHE A 342 -28.43 8.98 -9.66
C PHE A 342 -27.55 9.98 -10.43
N LEU A 343 -27.81 11.29 -10.27
CA LEU A 343 -26.96 12.34 -10.84
C LEU A 343 -25.54 12.32 -10.25
N ASP A 344 -25.43 12.09 -8.94
CA ASP A 344 -24.14 11.99 -8.25
C ASP A 344 -23.31 10.81 -8.76
N ILE A 345 -23.94 9.66 -9.00
CA ILE A 345 -23.31 8.44 -9.48
C ILE A 345 -22.89 8.55 -10.94
N GLN A 346 -23.68 9.23 -11.79
CA GLN A 346 -23.27 9.54 -13.15
C GLN A 346 -21.98 10.38 -13.16
N GLU A 347 -21.92 11.43 -12.35
CA GLU A 347 -20.72 12.26 -12.24
C GLU A 347 -19.55 11.50 -11.61
N TYR A 348 -19.79 10.66 -10.62
CA TYR A 348 -18.79 9.77 -10.04
C TYR A 348 -18.21 8.80 -11.09
N GLY A 349 -19.06 8.20 -11.93
CA GLY A 349 -18.64 7.34 -13.02
C GLY A 349 -17.80 8.07 -14.07
N ARG A 350 -18.17 9.30 -14.44
CA ARG A 350 -17.32 10.16 -15.31
C ARG A 350 -15.97 10.43 -14.67
N ASN A 351 -15.96 10.68 -13.36
CA ASN A 351 -14.73 10.89 -12.61
C ASN A 351 -13.83 9.64 -12.58
N LEU A 352 -14.40 8.42 -12.50
CA LEU A 352 -13.65 7.17 -12.67
C LEU A 352 -13.06 7.04 -14.08
N SER A 353 -13.82 7.41 -15.13
CA SER A 353 -13.31 7.38 -16.50
C SER A 353 -12.12 8.33 -16.71
N THR A 354 -12.12 9.52 -16.07
CA THR A 354 -10.96 10.43 -16.12
C THR A 354 -9.69 9.84 -15.48
N LEU A 355 -9.86 8.87 -14.59
CA LEU A 355 -8.78 8.12 -13.95
C LEU A 355 -8.32 6.91 -14.79
N GLY A 356 -9.00 6.63 -15.91
CA GLY A 356 -8.76 5.43 -16.72
C GLY A 356 -9.32 4.16 -16.10
N VAL A 357 -10.33 4.28 -15.23
CA VAL A 357 -11.05 3.15 -14.62
C VAL A 357 -12.45 3.08 -15.24
N ASP A 358 -12.81 1.92 -15.82
CA ASP A 358 -14.17 1.70 -16.29
C ASP A 358 -15.08 1.35 -15.10
N ALA A 359 -16.02 2.24 -14.81
CA ALA A 359 -16.98 2.06 -13.72
C ALA A 359 -17.81 0.76 -13.89
N LYS A 360 -18.02 0.28 -15.12
CA LYS A 360 -18.78 -0.95 -15.39
C LYS A 360 -18.08 -2.20 -14.90
N GLU A 361 -16.75 -2.19 -14.81
CA GLU A 361 -15.97 -3.32 -14.30
C GLU A 361 -16.18 -3.50 -12.79
N ILE A 362 -16.40 -2.41 -12.06
CA ILE A 362 -16.59 -2.41 -10.61
C ILE A 362 -17.99 -2.95 -10.23
N PRO A 363 -18.11 -4.09 -9.54
CA PRO A 363 -19.41 -4.66 -9.16
C PRO A 363 -20.23 -3.74 -8.24
N ALA A 364 -19.58 -3.07 -7.28
CA ALA A 364 -20.22 -2.14 -6.37
C ALA A 364 -20.84 -0.94 -7.11
N TYR A 365 -20.20 -0.45 -8.19
CA TYR A 365 -20.74 0.61 -9.01
C TYR A 365 -22.03 0.17 -9.72
N ARG A 366 -22.07 -1.06 -10.24
CA ARG A 366 -23.27 -1.63 -10.88
C ARG A 366 -24.42 -1.75 -9.89
N SER A 367 -24.15 -2.24 -8.67
CA SER A 367 -25.14 -2.31 -7.60
C SER A 367 -25.63 -0.93 -7.18
N LEU A 368 -24.72 0.04 -7.11
CA LEU A 368 -25.01 1.44 -6.79
C LEU A 368 -25.94 2.07 -7.85
N TRP A 369 -25.64 1.86 -9.13
CA TRP A 369 -26.51 2.27 -10.24
C TRP A 369 -27.91 1.67 -10.12
N GLN A 370 -28.01 0.36 -9.92
CA GLN A 370 -29.29 -0.35 -9.76
C GLN A 370 -30.10 0.16 -8.55
N CYS A 371 -29.42 0.58 -7.48
CA CYS A 371 -30.07 1.05 -6.26
C CYS A 371 -30.88 2.33 -6.47
N VAL A 372 -30.38 3.25 -7.31
CA VAL A 372 -30.91 4.62 -7.42
C VAL A 372 -31.41 5.01 -8.80
N ALA A 373 -31.04 4.29 -9.86
CA ALA A 373 -31.45 4.62 -11.21
C ALA A 373 -32.97 4.49 -11.39
N PRO A 374 -33.60 5.36 -12.21
CA PRO A 374 -34.98 5.18 -12.63
C PRO A 374 -35.18 3.81 -13.28
N GLN A 375 -36.35 3.19 -13.11
CA GLN A 375 -36.64 1.82 -13.58
C GLN A 375 -36.24 1.57 -15.04
N GLU A 376 -36.48 2.55 -15.91
CA GLU A 376 -36.17 2.50 -17.34
C GLU A 376 -34.65 2.46 -17.64
N ARG A 377 -33.82 2.93 -16.71
CA ARG A 377 -32.36 3.05 -16.85
C ARG A 377 -31.57 2.11 -15.95
N GLN A 378 -32.23 1.26 -15.14
CA GLN A 378 -31.56 0.35 -14.21
C GLN A 378 -30.64 -0.68 -14.90
N ASN A 379 -30.99 -1.07 -16.13
CA ASN A 379 -30.27 -2.11 -16.87
C ASN A 379 -29.22 -1.58 -17.85
N VAL A 380 -29.13 -0.25 -18.02
CA VAL A 380 -28.22 0.38 -18.99
C VAL A 380 -27.41 1.48 -18.29
N ILE A 381 -26.11 1.26 -18.19
CA ILE A 381 -25.17 2.24 -17.63
C ILE A 381 -24.59 3.08 -18.77
N ASP A 382 -25.15 4.28 -18.94
CA ASP A 382 -24.67 5.32 -19.87
C ASP A 382 -24.23 6.55 -19.08
N LEU A 383 -22.93 6.86 -19.15
CA LEU A 383 -22.22 7.90 -18.39
C LEU A 383 -22.14 9.25 -19.11
#